data_AF-A0A7X2Z455-F1
#
_entry.id   AF-A0A7X2Z455-F1
#
_cell.length_a   1.000
_cell.length_b   1.000
_cell.length_c   1.000
_cell.angle_alpha   90.00
_cell.angle_beta   90.00
_cell.angle_gamma   90.00
#
_symmetry.space_group_name_H-M   'P 1'
#
loop_
_entity.id
_entity.type
_entity.pdbx_description
1 polymer ?
#
loop_
_entity_poly.entity_id
_entity_poly.type
_entity_poly.pdbx_seq_one_letter_code
_entity_poly.pdbx_strand_id
1 'polypeptide(L)'
;MNNLSAADYLIKLYEEILREPTFEMYEEKSLEIEQFFYKLQQETNLDRGKLFKVKELHDQLISVILLEKESLGKQITDFGKRKYVSNQYGKVSNHDKMDAFFVDYKN
;
A
#
# COMPACT_ATOMS: atom_id res chain seq x y z
N MET A 1 29.51 -11.73 -22.55
CA MET A 1 28.69 -10.84 -21.70
C MET A 1 27.31 -10.77 -22.33
N ASN A 2 26.29 -11.37 -21.72
CA ASN A 2 24.93 -11.34 -22.26
C ASN A 2 24.39 -9.92 -22.13
N ASN A 3 24.13 -9.25 -23.25
CA ASN A 3 23.38 -7.99 -23.26
C ASN A 3 21.94 -8.32 -22.85
N LEU A 4 21.59 -8.00 -21.61
CA LEU A 4 20.22 -8.07 -21.12
C LEU A 4 19.38 -7.02 -21.86
N SER A 5 18.24 -7.43 -22.42
CA SER A 5 17.28 -6.52 -23.08
C SER A 5 16.55 -5.65 -22.06
N ALA A 6 15.93 -4.54 -22.49
CA ALA A 6 15.11 -3.72 -21.60
C ALA A 6 13.99 -4.54 -20.93
N ALA A 7 13.43 -5.53 -21.64
CA ALA A 7 12.44 -6.45 -21.09
C ALA A 7 13.00 -7.31 -19.94
N ASP A 8 14.25 -7.77 -20.05
CA ASP A 8 14.88 -8.56 -18.98
C ASP A 8 15.11 -7.74 -17.71
N TYR A 9 15.43 -6.45 -17.86
CA TYR A 9 15.56 -5.54 -16.72
C TYR A 9 14.22 -5.26 -16.06
N LEU A 10 13.17 -5.02 -16.84
CA LEU A 10 11.81 -4.85 -16.30
C LEU A 10 11.35 -6.08 -15.53
N ILE A 11 11.58 -7.28 -16.07
CA ILE A 11 11.24 -8.53 -15.37
C ILE A 11 11.94 -8.60 -14.01
N LYS A 12 13.25 -8.33 -13.96
CA LYS A 12 14.01 -8.35 -12.70
C LYS A 12 13.51 -7.32 -11.69
N LEU A 13 13.22 -6.10 -12.14
CA LEU A 13 12.68 -5.05 -11.27
C LEU A 13 11.33 -5.47 -10.69
N TYR A 14 10.44 -6.02 -11.50
CA TYR A 14 9.16 -6.50 -11.00
C TYR A 14 9.31 -7.69 -10.04
N GLU A 15 10.20 -8.65 -10.33
CA GLU A 15 10.47 -9.76 -9.43
C GLU A 15 11.05 -9.30 -8.09
N GLU A 16 11.91 -8.26 -8.10
CA GLU A 16 12.45 -7.65 -6.89
C GLU A 16 11.34 -7.01 -6.05
N ILE A 17 10.47 -6.20 -6.67
CA ILE A 17 9.36 -5.52 -5.97
C ILE A 17 8.35 -6.55 -5.45
N LEU A 18 8.00 -7.56 -6.24
CA LEU A 18 7.02 -8.58 -5.85
C LEU A 18 7.53 -9.50 -4.73
N ARG A 19 8.84 -9.52 -4.47
CA ARG A 19 9.42 -10.28 -3.34
C ARG A 19 9.04 -9.69 -2.00
N GLU A 20 9.00 -8.37 -1.91
CA GLU A 20 8.59 -7.61 -0.74
C GLU A 20 7.79 -6.39 -1.20
N PRO A 21 6.50 -6.58 -1.52
CA PRO A 21 5.70 -5.54 -2.16
C PRO A 21 5.26 -4.51 -1.12
N THR A 22 5.97 -3.39 -1.07
CA THR A 22 5.61 -2.21 -0.30
C THR A 22 5.51 -0.99 -1.20
N PHE A 23 4.74 0.02 -0.78
CA PHE A 23 4.67 1.30 -1.48
C PHE A 23 6.05 1.96 -1.63
N GLU A 24 6.88 1.89 -0.60
CA GLU A 24 8.23 2.48 -0.62
C GLU A 24 9.12 1.81 -1.69
N MET A 25 9.09 0.48 -1.77
CA MET A 25 9.85 -0.28 -2.76
C MET A 25 9.41 0.06 -4.19
N TYR A 26 8.11 0.25 -4.40
CA TYR A 26 7.59 0.70 -5.69
C TYR A 26 8.05 2.12 -6.03
N GLU A 27 7.97 3.06 -5.07
CA GLU A 27 8.36 4.44 -5.27
C GLU A 27 9.84 4.56 -5.65
N GLU A 28 10.72 3.84 -4.94
CA GLU A 28 12.17 3.81 -5.22
C GLU A 28 12.51 3.33 -6.63
N LYS A 29 11.77 2.34 -7.15
CA LYS A 29 12.04 1.72 -8.46
C LYS A 29 11.23 2.31 -9.61
N SER A 30 10.25 3.17 -9.32
CA SER A 30 9.29 3.72 -10.29
C SER A 30 9.97 4.41 -11.48
N LEU A 31 10.97 5.26 -11.20
CA LEU A 31 11.71 5.97 -12.23
C LEU A 31 12.51 5.02 -13.14
N GLU A 32 13.12 3.98 -12.57
CA GLU A 32 13.84 2.97 -13.35
C GLU A 32 12.89 2.18 -14.26
N ILE A 33 11.72 1.80 -13.74
CA ILE A 33 10.67 1.13 -14.52
C ILE A 33 10.25 2.00 -15.72
N GLU A 34 9.98 3.29 -15.51
CA GLU A 34 9.61 4.21 -16.58
C GLU A 34 10.72 4.32 -17.64
N GLN A 35 11.97 4.46 -17.21
CA GLN A 35 13.11 4.52 -18.12
C GLN A 35 13.25 3.26 -18.97
N PHE A 36 13.08 2.08 -18.38
CA PHE A 36 13.16 0.82 -19.13
C PHE A 36 11.95 0.59 -20.02
N PHE A 37 10.75 1.06 -19.66
CA PHE A 37 9.61 1.07 -20.59
C PHE A 37 9.87 1.96 -21.80
N TYR A 38 10.43 3.15 -21.60
CA TYR A 38 10.78 4.03 -22.71
C TYR A 38 11.83 3.39 -23.63
N LYS A 39 12.85 2.73 -23.06
CA LYS A 39 13.84 1.96 -23.84
C LYS A 39 13.19 0.80 -24.59
N LEU A 40 12.27 0.07 -23.94
CA LEU A 40 11.53 -1.04 -24.54
C LEU A 40 10.70 -0.58 -25.75
N GLN A 41 10.10 0.61 -25.70
CA GLN A 41 9.36 1.19 -26.83
C GLN A 41 10.25 1.48 -28.05
N GLN A 42 11.55 1.74 -27.84
CA GLN A 42 12.51 2.01 -28.91
C GLN A 42 13.13 0.74 -29.51
N GLU A 43 12.99 -0.41 -28.84
CA GLU A 43 13.49 -1.69 -29.34
C GLU A 43 12.60 -2.22 -30.49
N THR A 44 13.22 -2.53 -31.62
CA THR A 44 12.53 -3.05 -32.82
C THR A 44 12.41 -4.58 -32.84
N ASN A 45 13.31 -5.29 -32.15
CA ASN A 45 13.30 -6.76 -32.06
C ASN A 45 12.90 -7.20 -30.65
N LEU A 46 11.60 -7.11 -30.39
CA LEU A 46 11.03 -7.49 -29.10
C LEU A 46 10.62 -8.97 -29.07
N ASP A 47 11.09 -9.68 -28.04
CA ASP A 47 10.63 -11.03 -27.73
C ASP A 47 9.23 -10.97 -27.11
N ARG A 48 8.24 -11.50 -27.84
CA ARG A 48 6.84 -11.54 -27.39
C ARG A 48 6.67 -12.29 -26.06
N GLY A 49 7.47 -13.32 -25.80
CA GLY A 49 7.42 -14.07 -24.54
C GLY A 49 7.81 -13.18 -23.36
N LYS A 50 8.86 -12.39 -23.52
CA LYS A 50 9.30 -11.43 -22.49
C LYS A 50 8.31 -10.29 -22.31
N LEU A 51 7.75 -9.76 -23.39
CA LEU A 51 6.71 -8.73 -23.32
C LEU A 51 5.47 -9.23 -22.56
N PHE A 52 5.05 -10.47 -22.81
CA PHE A 52 3.93 -11.07 -22.08
C PHE A 52 4.26 -11.20 -20.59
N LYS A 53 5.49 -11.61 -20.26
CA LYS A 53 5.94 -11.71 -18.87
C LYS A 53 5.98 -10.35 -18.17
N VAL A 54 6.50 -9.32 -18.84
CA VAL A 54 6.50 -7.94 -18.33
C VAL A 54 5.07 -7.49 -18.02
N LYS A 55 4.12 -7.72 -18.94
CA LYS A 55 2.71 -7.39 -18.73
C LYS A 55 2.11 -8.15 -17.54
N GLU A 56 2.32 -9.46 -17.47
CA GLU A 56 1.81 -10.29 -16.38
C GLU A 56 2.29 -9.78 -15.01
N LEU A 57 3.59 -9.52 -14.88
CA LEU A 57 4.17 -9.02 -13.64
C LEU A 57 3.67 -7.62 -13.28
N HIS A 58 3.49 -6.75 -14.28
CA HIS A 58 2.91 -5.43 -14.08
C HIS A 58 1.46 -5.50 -13.57
N ASP A 59 0.63 -6.36 -14.17
CA ASP A 59 -0.76 -6.56 -13.73
C ASP A 59 -0.83 -7.13 -12.30
N GLN A 60 0.10 -8.04 -11.95
CA GLN A 60 0.24 -8.56 -10.59
C GLN A 60 0.61 -7.44 -9.59
N LEU A 61 1.59 -6.61 -9.93
CA LEU A 61 2.02 -5.50 -9.07
C LEU A 61 0.88 -4.51 -8.83
N ILE A 62 0.14 -4.11 -9.88
CA ILE A 62 -1.04 -3.25 -9.74
C ILE A 62 -2.05 -3.87 -8.77
N SER A 63 -2.30 -5.17 -8.91
CA SER A 63 -3.25 -5.88 -8.05
C SER A 63 -2.82 -5.84 -6.58
N VAL A 64 -1.53 -6.03 -6.30
CA VAL A 64 -1.00 -5.95 -4.93
C VAL A 64 -1.13 -4.54 -4.36
N ILE A 65 -0.75 -3.52 -5.13
CA ILE A 65 -0.85 -2.11 -4.73
C ILE A 65 -2.30 -1.72 -4.41
N LEU A 66 -3.27 -2.18 -5.22
CA LEU A 66 -4.68 -1.91 -4.99
C LEU A 66 -5.20 -2.57 -3.70
N LEU A 67 -4.77 -3.80 -3.42
CA LEU A 67 -5.11 -4.50 -2.17
C LEU A 67 -4.51 -3.80 -0.95
N GLU A 68 -3.25 -3.37 -1.04
CA GLU A 68 -2.58 -2.63 0.03
C GLU A 68 -3.28 -1.30 0.32
N LYS A 69 -3.64 -0.56 -0.74
CA LYS A 69 -4.42 0.68 -0.64
C LYS A 69 -5.77 0.45 0.05
N GLU A 70 -6.48 -0.62 -0.30
CA GLU A 70 -7.77 -0.96 0.35
C GLU A 70 -7.58 -1.29 1.83
N SER A 71 -6.54 -2.06 2.17
CA SER A 71 -6.19 -2.40 3.55
C SER A 71 -5.89 -1.14 4.38
N LEU A 72 -5.06 -0.23 3.86
CA LEU A 72 -4.75 1.03 4.51
C LEU A 72 -5.99 1.91 4.69
N GLY A 73 -6.87 1.96 3.68
CA GLY A 73 -8.15 2.69 3.78
C GLY A 73 -9.05 2.17 4.91
N LYS A 74 -9.12 0.84 5.08
CA LYS A 74 -9.84 0.21 6.20
C LYS A 74 -9.22 0.57 7.55
N GLN A 75 -7.89 0.50 7.64
CA GLN A 75 -7.16 0.85 8.88
C GLN A 75 -7.37 2.32 9.29
N ILE A 76 -7.35 3.25 8.34
CA ILE A 76 -7.64 4.68 8.58
C ILE A 76 -9.07 4.85 9.10
N THR A 77 -10.03 4.17 8.47
CA THR A 77 -11.45 4.23 8.88
C THR A 77 -11.62 3.70 10.30
N ASP A 78 -11.01 2.57 10.62
CA ASP A 78 -11.09 1.97 11.96
C ASP A 78 -10.36 2.78 13.01
N PHE A 79 -9.25 3.44 12.65
CA PHE A 79 -8.58 4.40 13.51
C PHE A 79 -9.46 5.62 13.78
N GLY A 80 -10.16 6.15 12.76
CA GLY A 80 -11.13 7.24 12.90
C GLY A 80 -12.29 6.87 13.83
N LYS A 81 -12.84 5.66 13.69
CA LYS A 81 -13.86 5.12 14.60
C LYS A 81 -13.34 5.00 16.03
N ARG A 82 -12.14 4.43 16.23
CA ARG A 82 -11.52 4.33 17.55
C ARG A 82 -11.29 5.71 18.19
N LYS A 83 -10.81 6.69 17.42
CA LYS A 83 -10.66 8.08 17.89
C LYS A 83 -11.99 8.70 18.29
N TYR A 84 -13.05 8.47 17.53
CA TYR A 84 -14.39 8.94 17.86
C TYR A 84 -14.92 8.31 19.16
N VAL A 85 -14.79 6.98 19.30
CA VAL A 85 -15.19 6.25 20.50
C VAL A 85 -14.41 6.71 21.73
N SER A 86 -13.08 6.81 21.65
CA SER A 86 -12.25 7.32 22.75
C SER A 86 -12.58 8.77 23.13
N ASN A 87 -12.92 9.62 22.15
CA ASN A 87 -13.39 10.99 22.42
C ASN A 87 -14.78 11.04 23.05
N GLN A 88 -15.67 10.09 22.75
CA GLN A 88 -16.96 9.99 23.43
C GLN A 88 -16.78 9.55 24.88
N TYR A 89 -15.97 8.52 25.14
CA TYR A 89 -15.66 8.09 26.51
C TYR A 89 -14.92 9.17 27.33
N GLY A 90 -14.04 9.96 26.71
CA GLY A 90 -13.39 11.11 27.35
C GLY A 90 -14.32 12.29 27.64
N LYS A 91 -15.48 12.38 26.96
CA LYS A 91 -16.51 13.40 27.22
C LYS A 91 -17.51 12.96 28.29
N VAL A 92 -17.85 11.67 28.39
CA VAL A 92 -18.63 11.16 29.54
C VAL A 92 -17.81 11.10 30.83
N SER A 93 -16.50 10.80 30.77
CA SER A 93 -15.66 10.78 31.99
C SER A 93 -15.44 12.16 32.63
N ASN A 94 -15.70 13.25 31.89
CA ASN A 94 -15.69 14.62 32.42
C ASN A 94 -17.08 15.16 32.78
N HIS A 95 -18.16 14.40 32.53
CA HIS A 95 -19.51 14.73 33.00
C HIS A 95 -19.87 14.07 34.34
N ASP A 96 -19.07 13.11 34.83
CA ASP A 96 -19.27 12.49 36.17
C ASP A 96 -18.57 13.26 37.32
N LYS A 97 -18.10 14.50 37.06
CA LYS A 97 -17.59 15.42 38.11
C LYS A 97 -18.57 16.53 38.49
N MET A 98 -19.84 16.40 38.14
CA MET A 98 -20.90 17.31 38.57
C MET A 98 -22.15 16.53 38.98
N ASP A 99 -22.01 15.67 39.99
CA ASP A 99 -23.00 15.53 41.06
C ASP A 99 -22.53 14.45 42.04
N ALA A 100 -21.85 14.90 43.10
CA ALA A 100 -21.65 14.09 44.29
C ALA A 100 -22.99 13.97 45.03
N PHE A 101 -23.90 13.12 44.52
CA PHE A 101 -25.02 12.62 45.32
C PHE A 101 -24.48 11.61 46.33
N PHE A 102 -23.97 12.11 47.45
CA PHE A 102 -23.90 11.32 48.68
C PHE A 102 -25.33 11.14 49.19
N VAL A 103 -26.01 10.09 48.74
CA VAL A 103 -27.20 9.59 49.43
C VAL A 103 -26.71 8.67 50.52
N ASP A 104 -26.62 9.22 51.74
CA ASP A 104 -26.36 8.43 52.95
C ASP A 104 -27.54 7.48 53.15
N TYR A 105 -27.30 6.18 52.94
CA TYR A 105 -28.23 5.12 53.33
C TYR A 105 -27.65 4.44 54.56
N LYS A 106 -28.22 4.75 55.72
CA LYS A 106 -28.24 3.85 56.87
C LYS A 106 -29.45 4.12 57.77
N ASN A 107 -30.15 3.03 58.06
CA ASN A 107 -31.36 2.92 58.89
C ASN A 107 -31.16 3.45 60.31
#